data_AF-S8E823-F1
#
_entry.id   AF-S8E823-F1
#
_cell.length_a   1.000
_cell.length_b   1.000
_cell.length_c   1.000
_cell.angle_alpha   90.00
_cell.angle_beta   90.00
_cell.angle_gamma   90.00
#
_symmetry.space_group_name_H-M   'P 1'
#
loop_
_entity.id
_entity.type
_entity.pdbx_description
1 polymer ?
#
loop_
_entity_poly.entity_id
_entity_poly.type
_entity_poly.pdbx_seq_one_letter_code
_entity_poly.pdbx_strand_id
1 'polypeptide(L)'
;MCFYLITFTQGTCEHRWPTKRHYVDCNMTICTRSCRHNPATHECGKDCKDWSVPDQKICLDSLREPCFECRGLETPRMRNWDSDDGEYVSSSEEESSDEEK
;
A
#
# COMPACT_ATOMS: atom_id res chain seq x y z
N MET A 1 -0.78 4.53 -14.58
CA MET A 1 -1.06 5.68 -13.70
C MET A 1 -0.66 5.27 -12.29
N CYS A 2 -0.07 6.16 -11.50
CA CYS A 2 0.34 5.90 -10.12
C CYS A 2 -0.72 6.45 -9.16
N PHE A 3 -1.10 5.71 -8.11
CA PHE A 3 -2.08 6.19 -7.12
C PHE A 3 -2.06 5.33 -5.86
N TYR A 4 -2.64 5.82 -4.76
CA TYR A 4 -2.95 4.96 -3.63
C TYR A 4 -4.37 4.40 -3.72
N LEU A 5 -4.49 3.10 -3.55
CA LEU A 5 -5.75 2.42 -3.29
C LEU A 5 -5.96 2.34 -1.77
N ILE A 6 -6.96 3.05 -1.29
CA ILE A 6 -7.36 3.06 0.12
C ILE A 6 -8.56 2.12 0.26
N THR A 7 -8.41 1.08 1.05
CA THR A 7 -9.47 0.13 1.34
C THR A 7 -10.18 0.51 2.63
N PHE A 8 -11.49 0.30 2.66
CA PHE A 8 -12.34 0.59 3.81
C PHE A 8 -13.12 -0.66 4.22
N THR A 9 -13.50 -0.67 5.49
CA THR A 9 -14.55 -1.53 6.01
C THR A 9 -15.73 -0.66 6.43
N GLN A 10 -16.94 -1.10 6.12
CA GLN A 10 -18.18 -0.44 6.49
C GLN A 10 -18.93 -1.23 7.56
N GLY A 11 -19.38 -0.55 8.62
CA GLY A 11 -20.25 -1.15 9.64
C GLY A 11 -21.73 -1.06 9.26
N THR A 12 -22.59 -1.68 10.06
CA THR A 12 -24.06 -1.57 9.90
C THR A 12 -24.60 -0.16 10.13
N CYS A 13 -23.84 0.67 10.85
CA CYS A 13 -24.11 2.09 11.07
C CYS A 13 -23.64 3.00 9.92
N GLU A 14 -23.26 2.43 8.77
CA GLU A 14 -22.75 3.11 7.57
C GLU A 14 -21.43 3.88 7.71
N HIS A 15 -20.87 3.95 8.92
CA HIS A 15 -19.52 4.46 9.12
C HIS A 15 -18.49 3.59 8.42
N ARG A 16 -17.52 4.26 7.79
CA ARG A 16 -16.38 3.64 7.10
C ARG A 16 -15.11 4.02 7.81
N TRP A 17 -14.24 3.04 8.04
CA TRP A 17 -12.89 3.28 8.53
C TRP A 17 -11.88 2.65 7.56
N PRO A 18 -10.75 3.34 7.30
CA PRO A 18 -9.72 2.80 6.44
C PRO A 18 -9.14 1.52 7.07
N THR A 19 -8.75 0.57 6.22
CA THR A 19 -8.14 -0.71 6.64
C THR A 19 -6.74 -0.92 6.09
N LYS A 20 -6.49 -0.54 4.83
CA LYS A 20 -5.17 -0.60 4.22
C LYS A 20 -5.00 0.51 3.20
N ARG A 21 -3.74 0.82 2.91
CA ARG A 21 -3.30 1.71 1.85
C ARG A 21 -2.32 0.94 0.98
N HIS A 22 -2.59 0.86 -0.31
CA HIS A 22 -1.76 0.16 -1.27
C HIS A 22 -1.29 1.13 -2.33
N TYR A 23 0.01 1.23 -2.56
CA TYR A 23 0.53 1.99 -3.69
C TYR A 23 0.41 1.16 -4.97
N VAL A 24 -0.25 1.70 -5.98
CA VAL A 24 -0.37 1.10 -7.30
C VAL A 24 0.54 1.87 -8.24
N ASP A 25 1.54 1.18 -8.77
CA ASP A 25 2.53 1.79 -9.66
C ASP A 25 2.18 1.62 -11.15
N CYS A 26 2.57 2.61 -11.96
CA CYS A 26 2.39 2.55 -13.41
C CYS A 26 3.46 1.71 -14.12
N ASN A 27 4.57 1.37 -13.46
CA ASN A 27 5.69 0.60 -13.98
C ASN A 27 6.38 1.22 -15.22
N MET A 28 6.19 2.50 -15.48
CA MET A 28 6.84 3.20 -16.60
C MET A 28 8.23 3.70 -16.19
N THR A 29 9.19 3.62 -17.10
CA THR A 29 10.57 4.13 -16.86
C THR A 29 10.65 5.66 -16.88
N ILE A 30 9.71 6.31 -17.56
CA ILE A 30 9.57 7.77 -17.71
C ILE A 30 8.56 8.39 -16.73
N CYS A 31 8.12 7.66 -15.71
CA CYS A 31 7.25 8.21 -14.68
C CYS A 31 8.08 8.54 -13.44
N THR A 32 8.04 9.78 -12.96
CA THR A 32 8.84 10.21 -11.80
C THR A 32 8.47 9.49 -10.51
N ARG A 33 7.23 9.00 -10.40
CA ARG A 33 6.71 8.30 -9.22
C ARG A 33 6.86 6.79 -9.29
N SER A 34 7.31 6.28 -10.43
CA SER A 34 7.39 4.84 -10.65
C SER A 34 8.60 4.23 -9.97
N CYS A 35 8.41 3.06 -9.35
CA CYS A 35 9.52 2.30 -8.79
C CYS A 35 10.48 1.82 -9.90
N ARG A 36 10.04 1.82 -11.15
CA ARG A 36 10.85 1.51 -12.34
C ARG A 36 11.43 2.75 -13.01
N HIS A 37 11.31 3.93 -12.41
CA HIS A 37 11.91 5.14 -12.95
C HIS A 37 13.41 4.96 -13.13
N ASN A 38 13.92 5.25 -14.34
CA ASN A 38 15.36 5.17 -14.63
C ASN A 38 15.88 6.54 -15.09
N PRO A 39 16.49 7.34 -14.21
CA PRO A 39 16.98 8.67 -14.56
C PRO A 39 18.20 8.64 -15.50
N ALA A 40 18.87 7.50 -15.68
CA ALA A 40 20.06 7.41 -16.54
C ALA A 40 19.74 7.43 -18.05
N THR A 41 18.49 7.18 -18.43
CA THR A 41 18.10 7.03 -19.85
C THR A 41 17.52 8.28 -20.48
N HIS A 42 17.26 9.34 -19.70
CA HIS A 42 16.55 10.53 -20.17
C HIS A 42 16.73 11.74 -19.23
N GLU A 43 16.34 12.93 -19.68
CA GLU A 43 16.35 14.14 -18.85
C GLU A 43 15.01 14.26 -18.11
N CYS A 44 14.96 13.94 -16.81
CA CYS A 44 13.71 13.86 -16.06
C CYS A 44 12.84 15.14 -16.17
N GLY A 45 13.44 16.34 -16.18
CA GLY A 45 12.70 17.60 -16.29
C GLY A 45 11.99 17.82 -17.65
N LYS A 46 12.36 17.07 -18.69
CA LYS A 46 11.77 17.17 -20.03
C LYS A 46 10.95 15.94 -20.38
N ASP A 47 11.47 14.76 -20.06
CA ASP A 47 10.94 13.50 -20.57
C ASP A 47 10.04 12.78 -19.57
N CYS A 48 10.24 13.02 -18.26
CA CYS A 48 9.34 12.44 -17.28
C CYS A 48 8.00 13.16 -17.24
N LYS A 49 6.99 12.40 -16.86
CA LYS A 49 5.69 12.94 -16.47
C LYS A 49 5.27 12.35 -15.13
N ASP A 50 4.58 13.15 -14.34
CA ASP A 50 3.81 12.65 -13.21
C ASP A 50 2.48 12.11 -13.76
N TRP A 51 2.34 10.78 -13.77
CA TRP A 51 1.10 10.10 -14.17
C TRP A 51 0.23 9.74 -12.96
N SER A 52 0.25 10.59 -11.93
CA SER A 52 -0.60 10.42 -10.77
C SER A 52 -2.06 10.69 -11.09
N VAL A 53 -2.92 9.88 -10.49
CA VAL A 53 -4.36 10.12 -10.46
C VAL A 53 -4.80 10.22 -9.01
N PRO A 54 -5.98 10.81 -8.74
CA PRO A 54 -6.51 10.87 -7.38
C PRO A 54 -6.59 9.49 -6.73
N ASP A 55 -6.36 9.44 -5.43
CA ASP A 55 -6.44 8.20 -4.65
C ASP A 55 -7.80 7.55 -4.81
N GLN A 56 -7.78 6.24 -5.03
CA GLN A 56 -8.97 5.44 -5.23
C GLN A 56 -9.43 4.87 -3.88
N LYS A 57 -10.73 4.94 -3.63
CA LYS A 57 -11.33 4.49 -2.37
C LYS A 57 -12.30 3.36 -2.65
N ILE A 58 -12.06 2.20 -2.04
CA ILE A 58 -12.93 1.03 -2.20
C ILE A 58 -13.34 0.47 -0.84
N CYS A 59 -14.62 0.13 -0.68
CA CYS A 59 -15.07 -0.62 0.47
C CYS A 59 -14.95 -2.11 0.14
N LEU A 60 -14.02 -2.80 0.79
CA LEU A 60 -13.82 -4.24 0.56
C LEU A 60 -14.71 -5.08 1.47
N ASP A 61 -14.86 -4.65 2.73
CA ASP A 61 -15.55 -5.42 3.74
C ASP A 61 -16.78 -4.67 4.26
N SER A 62 -17.83 -5.42 4.56
CA SER A 62 -18.99 -4.94 5.31
C SER A 62 -19.19 -5.81 6.55
N LEU A 63 -19.07 -5.22 7.73
CA LEU A 63 -19.32 -5.91 8.98
C LEU A 63 -20.81 -5.93 9.29
N ARG A 64 -21.24 -7.03 9.91
CA ARG A 64 -22.59 -7.16 10.50
C ARG A 64 -22.72 -6.47 11.86
N GLU A 65 -21.65 -5.87 12.34
CA GLU A 65 -21.57 -5.17 13.62
C GLU A 65 -21.48 -3.65 13.38
N PRO A 66 -21.94 -2.84 14.35
CA PRO A 66 -21.69 -1.39 14.34
C PRO A 66 -20.18 -1.11 14.46
N CYS A 67 -19.76 0.07 13.99
CA CYS A 67 -18.36 0.48 14.05
C CYS A 67 -17.85 0.62 15.49
N PHE A 68 -16.53 0.71 15.65
CA PHE A 68 -15.89 0.90 16.96
C PHE A 68 -16.44 2.13 17.70
N GLU A 69 -16.59 3.26 17.02
CA GLU A 69 -17.14 4.49 17.62
C GLU A 69 -18.57 4.30 18.14
N CYS A 70 -19.46 3.69 17.35
CA CYS A 70 -20.83 3.41 17.76
C CYS A 70 -20.92 2.39 18.91
N ARG A 71 -19.88 1.59 19.11
CA ARG A 71 -19.76 0.66 20.24
C ARG A 71 -19.09 1.28 21.46
N GLY A 72 -18.60 2.53 21.35
CA GLY A 72 -17.78 3.16 22.39
C GLY A 72 -16.41 2.51 22.56
N LEU A 73 -15.90 1.86 21.52
CA LEU A 73 -14.57 1.26 21.47
C LEU A 73 -13.61 2.21 20.76
N GLU A 74 -12.34 2.18 21.18
CA GLU A 74 -11.29 2.90 20.44
C GLU A 74 -11.14 2.30 19.04
N THR A 75 -11.13 3.17 18.03
CA THR A 75 -10.78 2.75 16.66
C THR A 75 -9.33 2.25 16.69
N PRO A 76 -9.04 1.07 16.12
CA PRO A 76 -7.66 0.61 16.02
C PRO A 76 -6.83 1.66 15.30
N ARG A 77 -5.89 2.27 16.03
CA ARG A 77 -4.93 3.21 15.44
C ARG A 77 -4.21 2.46 14.34
N MET A 78 -4.36 2.92 13.11
CA MET A 78 -3.59 2.39 12.00
C MET A 78 -2.13 2.74 12.25
N ARG A 79 -1.40 1.83 12.92
CA ARG A 79 0.05 1.87 12.96
C ARG A 79 0.47 1.84 11.49
N ASN A 80 1.10 2.89 11.02
CA ASN A 80 1.70 3.02 9.68
C ASN A 80 0.81 3.60 8.56
N TRP A 81 -0.09 4.56 8.85
CA TRP A 81 -0.64 5.42 7.78
C TRP A 81 0.45 6.31 7.13
N ASP A 82 1.48 6.67 7.91
CA ASP A 82 2.60 7.54 7.52
C ASP A 82 3.97 6.84 7.50
N SER A 83 4.06 5.57 7.92
CA SER A 83 5.35 4.85 7.97
C SER A 83 5.55 4.03 6.71
N ASP A 84 6.00 4.71 5.67
CA ASP A 84 6.73 4.17 4.52
C ASP A 84 8.11 3.67 5.00
N ASP A 85 8.15 2.53 5.68
CA ASP A 85 9.41 1.84 5.95
C ASP A 85 9.24 0.36 5.64
N GLY A 86 9.57 0.01 4.40
CA GLY A 86 9.64 -1.36 3.94
C GLY A 86 10.85 -2.05 4.54
N GLU A 87 10.73 -2.54 5.77
CA GLU A 87 11.68 -3.53 6.30
C GLU A 87 11.38 -4.90 5.65
N TYR A 88 11.98 -5.11 4.47
CA TYR A 88 12.14 -6.42 3.87
C TYR A 88 13.16 -7.22 4.69
N VAL A 89 12.69 -7.93 5.72
CA VAL A 89 13.49 -8.95 6.39
C VAL A 89 13.66 -10.14 5.45
N SER A 90 14.78 -10.14 4.73
CA SER A 90 15.25 -11.24 3.90
C SER A 90 15.66 -12.41 4.79
N SER A 91 14.73 -13.33 5.05
CA SER A 91 15.03 -14.63 5.66
C SER A 91 15.92 -15.42 4.73
N SER A 92 17.20 -15.52 5.09
CA SER A 92 18.21 -16.32 4.39
C SER A 92 18.08 -17.75 4.90
N GLU A 93 17.55 -18.65 4.08
CA GLU A 93 17.49 -20.08 4.37
C GLU A 93 18.88 -20.67 4.06
N GLU A 94 19.63 -21.01 5.11
CA GLU A 94 20.91 -21.72 4.96
C GLU A 94 20.62 -23.21 4.80
N GLU A 95 20.66 -23.69 3.57
CA GLU A 95 20.66 -25.11 3.23
C GLU A 95 22.04 -25.71 3.58
N SER A 96 22.09 -26.62 4.55
CA SER A 96 23.27 -27.45 4.83
C SER A 96 22.93 -28.92 4.60
N SER A 97 23.34 -29.45 3.44
CA SER A 97 23.20 -30.85 3.04
C SER A 97 24.19 -31.78 3.74
N ASP A 98 23.68 -32.98 4.02
CA ASP A 98 24.25 -34.32 4.18
C ASP A 98 25.76 -34.58 4.34
N GLU A 99 26.08 -35.47 5.28
CA GLU A 99 27.15 -36.47 5.10
C GLU A 99 26.65 -37.85 5.56
N GLU A 100 26.47 -38.75 4.58
CA GLU A 100 26.08 -40.16 4.73
C GLU A 100 27.18 -40.99 5.41
N LYS A 101 26.76 -42.13 5.96
CA LYS A 101 27.51 -43.07 6.79
C LYS A 101 28.02 -44.29 6.01
#